data_AF-A0A955YUL3-F1
#
_entry.id   AF-A0A955YUL3-F1
#
_cell.length_a   1.000
_cell.length_b   1.000
_cell.length_c   1.000
_cell.angle_alpha   90.00
_cell.angle_beta   90.00
_cell.angle_gamma   90.00
#
_symmetry.space_group_name_H-M   'P 1'
#
loop_
_entity.id
_entity.type
_entity.pdbx_description
1 polymer ?
#
loop_
_entity_poly.entity_id
_entity_poly.type
_entity_poly.pdbx_seq_one_letter_code
_entity_poly.pdbx_strand_id
1 'polypeptide(L)'
;MNPGAMAERIETFLGGFLRPLLAGGTVCTGDPLHPDWVDNFALHRSLDEPLVEAIEGAMAGLASRYAPLRTPPWPDPGSMALAMAAHNLLVLTDPLLRRPLSRRAIAPIETWTAALVERCGWPVSRGEATGRDAIVGRLLQAGRQDTIVHSWISKDVFRGRPAPARFLAAPSLRRVRAGTLRRPLSALLEDLPSARAIFQNMIARSPLTQIA
;
A
#
# COMPACT_ATOMS: atom_id res chain seq x y z
N MET A 1 18.81 -2.97 -13.69
CA MET A 1 18.53 -4.06 -12.72
C MET A 1 18.61 -5.38 -13.49
N ASN A 2 19.23 -6.43 -12.94
CA ASN A 2 19.24 -7.75 -13.59
C ASN A 2 17.80 -8.32 -13.60
N PRO A 3 17.34 -8.96 -14.70
CA PRO A 3 16.02 -9.60 -14.78
C PRO A 3 15.60 -10.43 -13.56
N GLY A 4 16.51 -11.22 -12.96
CA GLY A 4 16.17 -12.05 -11.80
C GLY A 4 15.77 -11.22 -10.56
N ALA A 5 16.50 -10.12 -10.30
CA ALA A 5 16.18 -9.22 -9.19
C ALA A 5 14.89 -8.42 -9.44
N MET A 6 14.54 -8.16 -10.70
CA MET A 6 13.27 -7.53 -11.06
C MET A 6 12.10 -8.47 -10.76
N ALA A 7 12.19 -9.73 -11.20
CA ALA A 7 11.16 -10.73 -10.96
C ALA A 7 10.91 -10.93 -9.45
N GLU A 8 11.95 -11.12 -8.65
CA GLU A 8 11.84 -11.25 -7.19
C GLU A 8 11.14 -10.03 -6.55
N ARG A 9 11.47 -8.83 -7.03
CA ARG A 9 10.85 -7.59 -6.56
C ARG A 9 9.37 -7.51 -6.94
N ILE A 10 8.99 -7.96 -8.13
CA ILE A 10 7.59 -8.05 -8.55
C ILE A 10 6.84 -9.05 -7.67
N GLU A 11 7.38 -10.25 -7.45
CA GLU A 11 6.75 -11.25 -6.57
C GLU A 11 6.55 -10.74 -5.14
N THR A 12 7.57 -10.06 -4.60
CA THR A 12 7.50 -9.43 -3.27
C THR A 12 6.40 -8.39 -3.21
N PHE A 13 6.25 -7.56 -4.25
CA PHE A 13 5.19 -6.57 -4.34
C PHE A 13 3.81 -7.22 -4.50
N LEU A 14 3.66 -8.21 -5.38
CA LEU A 14 2.39 -8.88 -5.62
C LEU A 14 1.88 -9.58 -4.36
N GLY A 15 2.73 -10.42 -3.73
CA GLY A 15 2.37 -11.20 -2.55
C GLY A 15 2.34 -10.38 -1.25
N GLY A 16 3.30 -9.48 -1.08
CA GLY A 16 3.46 -8.69 0.15
C GLY A 16 2.61 -7.43 0.20
N PHE A 17 2.24 -6.86 -0.94
CA PHE A 17 1.52 -5.58 -1.00
C PHE A 17 0.19 -5.68 -1.75
N LEU A 18 0.19 -6.04 -3.03
CA LEU A 18 -1.00 -5.92 -3.88
C LEU A 18 -2.11 -6.88 -3.45
N ARG A 19 -1.79 -8.16 -3.24
CA ARG A 19 -2.74 -9.17 -2.76
C ARG A 19 -3.38 -8.76 -1.43
N PRO A 20 -2.63 -8.49 -0.33
CA PRO A 20 -3.25 -8.11 0.94
C PRO A 20 -3.96 -6.75 0.89
N LEU A 21 -3.57 -5.82 0.00
CA LEU A 21 -4.32 -4.58 -0.20
C LEU A 21 -5.72 -4.86 -0.75
N LEU A 22 -5.81 -5.69 -1.80
CA LEU A 22 -7.07 -5.96 -2.51
C LEU A 22 -7.98 -6.94 -1.77
N ALA A 23 -7.41 -8.05 -1.29
CA ALA A 23 -8.14 -9.11 -0.58
C ALA A 23 -8.39 -8.75 0.90
N GLY A 24 -7.70 -7.74 1.42
CA GLY A 24 -7.65 -7.43 2.84
C GLY A 24 -6.54 -8.21 3.56
N GLY A 25 -5.94 -7.57 4.56
CA GLY A 25 -4.83 -8.14 5.32
C GLY A 25 -3.79 -7.09 5.70
N THR A 26 -2.65 -7.57 6.19
CA THR A 26 -1.51 -6.71 6.49
C THR A 26 -0.67 -6.56 5.23
N VAL A 27 -0.46 -5.31 4.79
CA VAL A 27 0.45 -4.99 3.70
C VAL A 27 1.87 -4.83 4.23
N CYS A 28 2.84 -5.30 3.45
CA CYS A 28 4.26 -5.06 3.68
C CYS A 28 4.75 -4.04 2.66
N THR A 29 5.31 -2.94 3.16
CA THR A 29 6.01 -1.97 2.33
C THR A 29 7.50 -2.31 2.31
N GLY A 30 8.08 -2.43 1.12
CA GLY A 30 9.50 -2.60 0.90
C GLY A 30 10.18 -1.32 0.44
N ASP A 31 11.22 -1.46 -0.37
CA ASP A 31 11.87 -0.34 -1.03
C ASP A 31 10.91 0.38 -1.99
N PRO A 32 11.04 1.71 -2.14
CA PRO A 32 10.26 2.45 -3.11
C PRO A 32 10.41 1.91 -4.54
N LEU A 33 9.33 1.98 -5.30
CA LEU A 33 9.24 1.48 -6.66
C LEU A 33 9.44 2.60 -7.67
N HIS A 34 10.28 2.37 -8.67
CA HIS A 34 10.57 3.35 -9.71
C HIS A 34 9.46 3.38 -10.78
N PRO A 35 9.09 4.56 -11.32
CA PRO A 35 8.04 4.68 -12.34
C PRO A 35 8.30 3.88 -13.61
N ASP A 36 9.58 3.73 -13.99
CA ASP A 36 9.97 2.97 -15.19
C ASP A 36 9.65 1.47 -15.10
N TRP A 37 9.36 0.95 -13.91
CA TRP A 37 9.10 -0.48 -13.73
C TRP A 37 7.65 -0.87 -13.98
N VAL A 38 6.74 0.08 -14.18
CA VAL A 38 5.30 -0.19 -14.36
C VAL A 38 5.03 -1.23 -15.45
N ASP A 39 5.66 -1.11 -16.62
CA ASP A 39 5.40 -2.05 -17.72
C ASP A 39 5.89 -3.47 -17.36
N ASN A 40 7.02 -3.58 -16.67
CA ASN A 40 7.52 -4.86 -16.20
C ASN A 40 6.54 -5.49 -15.20
N PHE A 41 6.00 -4.69 -14.27
CA PHE A 41 5.02 -5.16 -13.28
C PHE A 41 3.69 -5.55 -13.93
N ALA A 42 3.23 -4.78 -14.91
CA ALA A 42 1.95 -5.02 -15.58
C ALA A 42 1.99 -6.25 -16.51
N LEU A 43 3.12 -6.45 -17.20
CA LEU A 43 3.32 -7.59 -18.10
C LEU A 43 3.72 -8.87 -17.35
N HIS A 44 4.33 -8.75 -16.17
CA HIS A 44 4.72 -9.90 -15.37
C HIS A 44 3.51 -10.51 -14.69
N ARG A 45 3.22 -11.76 -15.04
CA ARG A 45 2.28 -12.60 -14.30
C ARG A 45 3.09 -13.56 -13.44
N SER A 46 2.75 -13.63 -12.16
CA SER A 46 3.44 -14.51 -11.22
C SER A 46 3.33 -15.97 -11.68
N LEU A 47 4.36 -16.76 -11.38
CA LEU A 47 4.33 -18.22 -11.56
C LEU A 47 3.58 -18.92 -10.42
N ASP A 48 3.27 -18.21 -9.33
CA ASP A 48 2.43 -18.68 -8.25
C ASP A 48 0.94 -18.49 -8.61
N GLU A 49 0.34 -19.50 -9.24
CA GLU A 49 -1.05 -19.45 -9.70
C GLU A 49 -2.05 -19.09 -8.57
N PRO A 50 -1.96 -19.66 -7.35
CA PRO A 50 -2.76 -19.20 -6.21
C PRO A 50 -2.68 -17.70 -5.90
N LEU A 51 -1.51 -17.08 -6.09
CA LEU A 51 -1.35 -15.64 -5.91
C LEU A 51 -2.09 -14.85 -7.00
N VAL A 52 -1.99 -15.30 -8.25
CA VAL A 52 -2.70 -14.70 -9.40
C VAL A 52 -4.21 -14.79 -9.19
N GLU A 53 -4.73 -15.98 -8.90
CA GLU A 53 -6.15 -16.22 -8.63
C GLU A 53 -6.68 -15.35 -7.48
N ALA A 54 -5.89 -15.17 -6.41
CA ALA A 54 -6.28 -14.33 -5.28
C ALA A 54 -6.39 -12.85 -5.65
N ILE A 55 -5.46 -12.33 -6.47
CA ILE A 55 -5.50 -10.94 -6.94
C ILE A 55 -6.70 -10.73 -7.88
N GLU A 56 -6.85 -11.62 -8.86
CA GLU A 56 -7.92 -11.60 -9.84
C GLU A 56 -9.30 -11.74 -9.17
N GLY A 57 -9.46 -12.69 -8.26
CA GLY A 57 -10.68 -12.88 -7.48
C GLY A 57 -11.02 -11.66 -6.63
N ALA A 58 -10.03 -11.02 -5.99
CA ALA A 58 -10.25 -9.80 -5.23
C ALA A 58 -10.68 -8.62 -6.12
N MET A 59 -10.07 -8.47 -7.30
CA MET A 59 -10.44 -7.45 -8.29
C MET A 59 -11.86 -7.68 -8.80
N ALA A 60 -12.22 -8.91 -9.18
CA ALA A 60 -13.58 -9.24 -9.59
C ALA A 60 -14.60 -9.03 -8.46
N GLY A 61 -14.26 -9.37 -7.22
CA GLY A 61 -15.12 -9.15 -6.06
C GLY A 61 -15.37 -7.66 -5.76
N LEU A 62 -14.39 -6.79 -6.04
CA LEU A 62 -14.56 -5.35 -5.93
C LEU A 62 -15.36 -4.80 -7.12
N ALA A 63 -15.08 -5.28 -8.33
CA ALA A 63 -15.74 -4.88 -9.55
C ALA A 63 -17.23 -5.28 -9.63
N SER A 64 -17.58 -6.44 -9.08
CA SER A 64 -18.94 -6.98 -9.08
C SER A 64 -19.96 -6.07 -8.36
N ARG A 65 -19.49 -5.14 -7.53
CA ARG A 65 -20.31 -4.08 -6.92
C ARG A 65 -20.91 -3.13 -7.95
N TYR A 66 -20.25 -2.97 -9.09
CA TYR A 66 -20.66 -2.05 -10.16
C TYR A 66 -21.27 -2.79 -11.34
N ALA A 67 -20.69 -3.93 -11.74
CA ALA A 67 -21.22 -4.77 -12.81
C ALA A 67 -20.70 -6.21 -12.70
N PRO A 68 -21.50 -7.23 -13.06
CA PRO A 68 -21.01 -8.61 -13.16
C PRO A 68 -19.89 -8.69 -14.20
N LEU A 69 -18.72 -9.18 -13.80
CA LEU A 69 -17.62 -9.47 -14.72
C LEU A 69 -17.63 -10.96 -15.08
N ARG A 70 -17.49 -11.25 -16.37
CA ARG A 70 -17.35 -12.63 -16.89
C ARG A 70 -15.98 -13.23 -16.58
N THR A 71 -14.94 -12.40 -16.53
CA THR A 71 -13.57 -12.80 -16.23
C THR A 71 -12.93 -11.76 -15.31
N PRO A 72 -12.26 -12.19 -14.23
CA PRO A 72 -11.53 -11.28 -13.37
C PRO A 72 -10.37 -10.64 -14.15
N PRO A 73 -10.22 -9.31 -14.15
CA PRO A 73 -9.15 -8.66 -14.88
C PRO A 73 -7.86 -8.68 -14.07
N TRP A 74 -6.75 -9.02 -14.73
CA TRP A 74 -5.43 -8.64 -14.26
C TRP A 74 -5.30 -7.09 -14.29
N PRO A 75 -4.59 -6.46 -13.33
CA PRO A 75 -4.42 -5.01 -13.34
C PRO A 75 -3.75 -4.52 -14.63
N ASP A 76 -4.40 -3.58 -15.31
CA ASP A 76 -3.82 -2.87 -16.45
C ASP A 76 -2.61 -2.01 -16.01
N PRO A 77 -1.78 -1.51 -16.95
CA PRO A 77 -0.62 -0.69 -16.60
C PRO A 77 -0.94 0.56 -15.75
N GLY A 78 -2.10 1.19 -15.97
CA GLY A 78 -2.53 2.35 -15.19
C GLY A 78 -2.93 1.96 -13.76
N SER A 79 -3.71 0.88 -13.61
CA SER A 79 -4.01 0.30 -12.29
C SER A 79 -2.74 -0.15 -11.57
N MET A 80 -1.78 -0.77 -12.27
CA MET A 80 -0.50 -1.17 -11.69
C MET A 80 0.32 0.05 -11.23
N ALA A 81 0.39 1.10 -12.03
CA ALA A 81 1.03 2.36 -11.65
C ALA A 81 0.40 2.95 -10.38
N LEU A 82 -0.94 2.91 -10.27
CA LEU A 82 -1.65 3.39 -9.10
C LEU A 82 -1.40 2.53 -7.85
N ALA A 83 -1.29 1.21 -8.00
CA ALA A 83 -0.90 0.31 -6.92
C ALA A 83 0.54 0.55 -6.45
N MET A 84 1.48 0.76 -7.38
CA MET A 84 2.86 1.13 -7.05
C MET A 84 2.93 2.50 -6.37
N ALA A 85 2.11 3.47 -6.80
CA ALA A 85 1.99 4.76 -6.13
C ALA A 85 1.45 4.59 -4.70
N ALA A 86 0.43 3.74 -4.50
CA ALA A 86 -0.08 3.41 -3.18
C ALA A 86 1.01 2.82 -2.28
N HIS A 87 1.84 1.92 -2.81
CA HIS A 87 2.97 1.36 -2.07
C HIS A 87 3.95 2.45 -1.62
N ASN A 88 4.41 3.30 -2.55
CA ASN A 88 5.34 4.37 -2.22
C ASN A 88 4.73 5.41 -1.26
N LEU A 89 3.44 5.69 -1.38
CA LEU A 89 2.72 6.56 -0.46
C LEU A 89 2.74 5.99 0.96
N LEU A 90 2.51 4.68 1.14
CA LEU A 90 2.60 4.06 2.47
C LEU A 90 4.05 4.06 2.99
N VAL A 91 5.05 3.88 2.12
CA VAL A 91 6.48 4.02 2.48
C VAL A 91 6.75 5.41 3.06
N LEU A 92 6.22 6.49 2.47
CA LEU A 92 6.36 7.87 2.97
C LEU A 92 5.79 8.06 4.39
N THR A 93 4.87 7.20 4.82
CA THR A 93 4.32 7.25 6.19
C THR A 93 5.20 6.56 7.24
N ASP A 94 6.29 5.87 6.85
CA ASP A 94 7.19 5.21 7.78
C ASP A 94 7.96 6.26 8.62
N PRO A 95 7.81 6.24 9.96
CA PRO A 95 8.56 7.12 10.86
C PRO A 95 10.08 7.01 10.70
N LEU A 96 10.61 5.89 10.21
CA LEU A 96 12.04 5.70 9.98
C LEU A 96 12.60 6.65 8.92
N LEU A 97 11.80 7.04 7.91
CA LEU A 97 12.23 8.00 6.89
C LEU A 97 12.47 9.41 7.45
N ARG A 98 11.90 9.73 8.62
CA ARG A 98 12.08 11.03 9.28
C ARG A 98 13.40 11.17 10.02
N ARG A 99 14.20 10.10 10.13
CA ARG A 99 15.54 10.13 10.72
C ARG A 99 16.48 10.97 9.85
N PRO A 100 17.43 11.74 10.44
CA PRO A 100 18.27 12.68 9.68
C PRO A 100 18.97 12.09 8.44
N LEU A 101 19.45 10.85 8.53
CA LEU A 101 20.12 10.16 7.44
C LEU A 101 19.18 9.69 6.32
N SER A 102 17.91 9.43 6.64
CA SER A 102 16.91 8.89 5.70
C SER A 102 16.08 9.98 5.03
N ARG A 103 16.09 11.22 5.55
CA ARG A 103 15.28 12.33 5.01
C ARG A 103 15.56 12.66 3.55
N ARG A 104 16.79 12.45 3.08
CA ARG A 104 17.17 12.69 1.67
C ARG A 104 16.43 11.79 0.68
N ALA A 105 15.93 10.63 1.13
CA ALA A 105 15.15 9.73 0.30
C ALA A 105 13.69 10.18 0.10
N ILE A 106 13.17 11.09 0.93
CA ILE A 106 11.76 11.51 0.88
C ILE A 106 11.43 12.15 -0.47
N ALA A 107 12.22 13.16 -0.90
CA ALA A 107 11.93 13.88 -2.14
C ALA A 107 11.93 12.98 -3.38
N PRO A 108 12.92 12.09 -3.61
CA PRO A 108 12.86 11.11 -4.70
C PRO A 108 11.60 10.23 -4.66
N ILE A 109 11.20 9.75 -3.47
CA ILE A 109 10.01 8.91 -3.32
C ILE A 109 8.75 9.70 -3.67
N GLU A 110 8.64 10.96 -3.21
CA GLU A 110 7.53 11.84 -3.58
C GLU A 110 7.46 12.06 -5.10
N THR A 111 8.60 12.34 -5.74
CA THR A 111 8.69 12.49 -7.20
C THR A 111 8.26 11.22 -7.93
N TRP A 112 8.76 10.05 -7.53
CA TRP A 112 8.37 8.78 -8.13
C TRP A 112 6.90 8.47 -7.92
N THR A 113 6.37 8.75 -6.73
CA THR A 113 4.96 8.54 -6.42
C THR A 113 4.09 9.45 -7.30
N ALA A 114 4.41 10.74 -7.42
CA ALA A 114 3.71 11.66 -8.30
C ALA A 114 3.74 11.20 -9.77
N ALA A 115 4.91 10.80 -10.27
CA ALA A 115 5.07 10.31 -11.64
C ALA A 115 4.25 9.03 -11.91
N LEU A 116 4.14 8.12 -10.92
CA LEU A 116 3.27 6.95 -11.01
C LEU A 116 1.79 7.33 -11.10
N VAL A 117 1.35 8.34 -10.34
CA VAL A 117 -0.03 8.86 -10.39
C VAL A 117 -0.34 9.53 -11.72
N GLU A 118 0.63 10.23 -12.29
CA GLU A 118 0.51 10.81 -13.64
C GLU A 118 0.44 9.72 -14.70
N ARG A 119 1.30 8.70 -14.60
CA ARG A 119 1.35 7.55 -15.52
C ARG A 119 0.06 6.73 -15.53
N CYS A 120 -0.69 6.72 -14.43
CA CYS A 120 -2.04 6.12 -14.39
C CYS A 120 -2.99 6.74 -15.45
N GLY A 121 -2.82 8.02 -15.78
CA GLY A 121 -3.67 8.73 -16.75
C GLY A 121 -5.16 8.73 -16.36
N TRP A 122 -6.03 9.04 -17.34
CA TRP A 122 -7.48 8.87 -17.21
C TRP A 122 -7.92 7.49 -17.71
N PRO A 123 -8.97 6.88 -17.13
CA PRO A 123 -9.43 5.58 -17.59
C PRO A 123 -10.11 5.72 -18.94
N VAL A 124 -9.70 4.91 -19.92
CA VAL A 124 -10.30 4.91 -21.26
C VAL A 124 -11.35 3.81 -21.43
N SER A 125 -11.46 2.90 -20.46
CA SER A 125 -12.42 1.81 -20.43
C SER A 125 -13.08 1.67 -19.05
N ARG A 126 -14.26 1.00 -19.02
CA ARG A 126 -14.94 0.67 -17.75
C ARG A 126 -14.08 -0.23 -16.87
N GLY A 127 -13.37 -1.19 -17.47
CA GLY A 127 -12.48 -2.11 -16.76
C GLY A 127 -11.37 -1.36 -16.02
N GLU A 128 -10.71 -0.42 -16.70
CA GLU A 128 -9.70 0.44 -16.07
C GLU A 128 -10.28 1.30 -14.94
N ALA A 129 -11.46 1.90 -15.16
CA ALA A 129 -12.12 2.71 -14.13
C ALA A 129 -12.39 1.88 -12.87
N THR A 130 -12.87 0.66 -13.04
CA THR A 130 -13.13 -0.27 -11.93
C THR A 130 -11.84 -0.76 -11.26
N GLY A 131 -10.79 -1.05 -12.03
CA GLY A 131 -9.51 -1.49 -11.48
C GLY A 131 -8.83 -0.42 -10.61
N ARG A 132 -8.88 0.84 -11.07
CA ARG A 132 -8.36 1.99 -10.30
C ARG A 132 -9.17 2.23 -9.04
N ASP A 133 -10.49 2.11 -9.13
CA ASP A 133 -11.37 2.25 -7.97
C ASP A 133 -11.14 1.16 -6.92
N ALA A 134 -10.94 -0.09 -7.35
CA ALA A 134 -10.60 -1.19 -6.46
C ALA A 134 -9.36 -0.87 -5.60
N ILE A 135 -8.32 -0.31 -6.22
CA ILE A 135 -7.08 0.08 -5.53
C ILE A 135 -7.32 1.27 -4.59
N VAL A 136 -7.92 2.35 -5.08
CA VAL A 136 -8.15 3.59 -4.30
C VAL A 136 -9.11 3.33 -3.14
N GLY A 137 -10.20 2.61 -3.37
CA GLY A 137 -11.18 2.24 -2.36
C GLY A 137 -10.58 1.43 -1.22
N ARG A 138 -9.65 0.51 -1.52
CA ARG A 138 -8.89 -0.23 -0.49
C ARG A 138 -7.86 0.65 0.21
N LEU A 139 -7.18 1.52 -0.52
CA LEU A 139 -6.23 2.47 0.05
C LEU A 139 -6.89 3.44 1.05
N LEU A 140 -8.13 3.89 0.78
CA LEU A 140 -8.91 4.72 1.69
C LEU A 140 -9.22 4.01 3.03
N GLN A 141 -9.31 2.68 3.01
CA GLN A 141 -9.50 1.85 4.20
C GLN A 141 -8.17 1.50 4.90
N ALA A 142 -7.03 1.79 4.26
CA ALA A 142 -5.73 1.47 4.80
C ALA A 142 -5.41 2.31 6.04
N GLY A 143 -4.59 1.72 6.92
CA GLY A 143 -4.12 2.37 8.12
C GLY A 143 -2.97 1.61 8.73
N ARG A 144 -2.24 2.26 9.62
CA ARG A 144 -1.14 1.64 10.35
C ARG A 144 -1.64 1.14 11.70
N GLN A 145 -1.34 -0.12 12.01
CA GLN A 145 -1.58 -0.67 13.34
C GLN A 145 -0.31 -0.50 14.19
N ASP A 146 -0.40 0.35 15.21
CA ASP A 146 0.68 0.60 16.16
C ASP A 146 0.50 -0.30 17.39
N THR A 147 1.57 -0.95 17.85
CA THR A 147 1.55 -1.69 19.12
C THR A 147 1.98 -0.75 20.24
N ILE A 148 1.17 -0.63 21.28
CA ILE A 148 1.47 0.20 22.45
C ILE A 148 1.71 -0.72 23.62
N VAL A 149 2.88 -0.59 24.25
CA VAL A 149 3.23 -1.31 25.47
C VAL A 149 3.27 -0.31 26.63
N HIS A 150 2.37 -0.48 27.58
CA HIS A 150 2.34 0.27 28.82
C HIS A 150 2.98 -0.56 29.93
N SER A 151 3.90 0.04 30.66
CA SER A 151 4.39 -0.43 31.95
C SER A 151 4.12 0.63 33.01
N TRP A 152 4.43 0.36 34.28
CA TRP A 152 4.28 1.36 35.34
C TRP A 152 5.29 2.53 35.22
N ILE A 153 6.38 2.38 34.44
CA ILE A 153 7.43 3.40 34.28
C ILE A 153 7.38 4.07 32.91
N SER A 154 6.92 3.34 31.89
CA SER A 154 7.06 3.76 30.49
C SER A 154 5.82 3.47 29.65
N LYS A 155 5.70 4.25 28.57
CA LYS A 155 4.82 3.97 27.44
C LYS A 155 5.68 3.89 26.19
N ASP A 156 5.76 2.71 25.60
CA ASP A 156 6.52 2.44 24.39
C ASP A 156 5.56 2.22 23.21
N VAL A 157 5.82 2.88 22.08
CA VAL A 157 4.97 2.81 20.88
C VAL A 157 5.76 2.25 19.70
N PHE A 158 5.37 1.07 19.24
CA PHE A 158 5.94 0.39 18.08
C PHE A 158 5.07 0.67 16.86
N ARG A 159 5.52 1.64 16.04
CA ARG A 159 4.75 2.15 14.92
C ARG A 159 4.78 1.18 13.74
N GLY A 160 3.61 0.61 13.39
CA GLY A 160 3.46 -0.38 12.32
C GLY A 160 4.19 -1.70 12.55
N ARG A 161 4.59 -2.00 13.79
CA ARG A 161 5.49 -3.12 14.13
C ARG A 161 5.02 -3.82 15.40
N PRO A 162 5.24 -5.14 15.53
CA PRO A 162 5.01 -5.83 16.80
C PRO A 162 6.01 -5.34 17.85
N ALA A 163 5.58 -5.37 19.11
CA ALA A 163 6.49 -5.14 20.23
C ALA A 163 7.50 -6.30 20.33
N PRO A 164 8.82 -6.03 20.49
CA PRO A 164 9.80 -7.08 20.73
C PRO A 164 9.47 -7.85 22.01
N ALA A 165 9.69 -9.18 22.00
CA ALA A 165 9.33 -10.07 23.12
C ALA A 165 9.86 -9.61 24.49
N ARG A 166 11.05 -8.98 24.54
CA ARG A 166 11.65 -8.43 25.76
C ARG A 166 10.80 -7.34 26.44
N PHE A 167 9.97 -6.62 25.69
CA PHE A 167 9.05 -5.62 26.25
C PHE A 167 7.80 -6.25 26.86
N LEU A 168 7.49 -7.49 26.49
CA LEU A 168 6.37 -8.27 27.01
C LEU A 168 6.78 -9.26 28.11
N ALA A 169 8.09 -9.35 28.40
CA ALA A 169 8.63 -10.26 29.41
C ALA A 169 8.26 -9.81 30.84
N ALA A 170 7.97 -10.80 31.71
CA ALA A 170 7.59 -10.62 33.11
C ALA A 170 6.39 -9.68 33.37
N PRO A 171 5.22 -9.94 32.74
CA PRO A 171 4.07 -9.03 32.78
C PRO A 171 3.51 -8.79 34.19
N SER A 172 3.58 -9.76 35.10
CA SER A 172 3.13 -9.63 36.50
C SER A 172 4.03 -8.74 37.36
N LEU A 173 5.35 -8.82 37.18
CA LEU A 173 6.33 -8.00 37.91
C LEU A 173 6.39 -6.56 37.38
N ARG A 174 6.16 -6.35 36.08
CA ARG A 174 6.28 -5.05 35.42
C ARG A 174 4.94 -4.39 35.08
N ARG A 175 3.81 -5.01 35.45
CA ARG A 175 2.44 -4.57 35.12
C ARG A 175 2.30 -4.18 33.65
N VAL A 176 2.81 -5.03 32.76
CA VAL A 176 2.87 -4.73 31.33
C VAL A 176 1.51 -5.01 30.68
N ARG A 177 0.98 -4.03 29.94
CA ARG A 177 -0.21 -4.18 29.10
C ARG A 177 0.14 -3.81 27.66
N ALA A 178 -0.12 -4.73 26.73
CA ALA A 178 -0.02 -4.45 25.30
C ALA A 178 -1.41 -4.15 24.75
N GLY A 179 -1.51 -3.12 23.91
CA GLY A 179 -2.71 -2.77 23.15
C GLY A 179 -2.35 -2.43 21.72
N THR A 180 -3.36 -2.41 20.85
CA THR A 180 -3.22 -2.03 19.44
C THR A 180 -3.98 -0.76 19.18
N LEU A 181 -3.35 0.18 18.47
CA LEU A 181 -3.98 1.42 18.02
C LEU A 181 -3.93 1.46 16.48
N ARG A 182 -5.10 1.50 15.84
CA ARG A 182 -5.19 1.70 14.39
C ARG A 182 -5.22 3.20 14.09
N ARG A 183 -4.29 3.68 13.27
CA ARG A 183 -4.28 5.04 12.71
C ARG A 183 -4.64 4.99 11.22
N PRO A 184 -5.74 5.64 10.78
CA PRO A 184 -6.10 5.66 9.36
C PRO A 184 -5.05 6.42 8.54
N LEU A 185 -4.93 6.10 7.25
CA LEU A 185 -3.96 6.74 6.35
C LEU A 185 -4.13 8.26 6.32
N SER A 186 -5.36 8.77 6.30
CA SER A 186 -5.65 10.21 6.33
C SER A 186 -4.97 10.95 7.49
N ALA A 187 -4.99 10.35 8.69
CA ALA A 187 -4.34 10.89 9.89
C ALA A 187 -2.81 10.72 9.89
N LEU A 188 -2.26 9.82 9.07
CA LEU A 188 -0.80 9.68 8.89
C LEU A 188 -0.26 10.74 7.92
N LEU A 189 -1.10 11.21 7.00
CA LEU A 189 -0.75 12.21 5.99
C LEU A 189 -0.90 13.66 6.48
N GLU A 190 -1.41 13.89 7.70
CA GLU A 190 -1.53 15.24 8.31
C GLU A 190 -0.20 15.98 8.35
N ASP A 191 0.85 15.29 8.76
CA ASP A 191 2.19 15.87 8.89
C ASP A 191 3.04 15.68 7.61
N LEU A 192 2.41 15.43 6.46
CA LEU A 192 3.05 15.14 5.17
C LEU A 192 2.29 15.85 4.02
N PRO A 193 2.42 17.17 3.86
CA PRO A 193 1.63 17.93 2.91
C PRO A 193 1.82 17.49 1.45
N SER A 194 3.05 17.18 1.03
CA SER A 194 3.34 16.67 -0.32
C SER A 194 2.68 15.30 -0.55
N ALA A 195 2.86 14.35 0.37
CA ALA A 195 2.24 13.03 0.29
C ALA A 195 0.70 13.11 0.31
N ARG A 196 0.13 14.05 1.09
CA ARG A 196 -1.30 14.33 1.11
C ARG A 196 -1.80 14.84 -0.24
N ALA A 197 -1.08 15.76 -0.89
CA ALA A 197 -1.44 16.26 -2.21
C ALA A 197 -1.39 15.13 -3.27
N ILE A 198 -0.36 14.28 -3.21
CA ILE A 198 -0.26 13.08 -4.06
C ILE A 198 -1.45 12.15 -3.83
N PHE A 199 -1.83 11.90 -2.58
CA PHE A 199 -2.98 11.08 -2.23
C PHE A 199 -4.30 11.65 -2.77
N GLN A 200 -4.50 12.97 -2.70
CA GLN A 200 -5.66 13.63 -3.30
C GLN A 200 -5.70 13.44 -4.82
N ASN A 201 -4.54 13.57 -5.48
CA ASN A 201 -4.42 13.31 -6.91
C ASN A 201 -4.70 11.84 -7.25
N MET A 202 -4.29 10.88 -6.41
CA MET A 202 -4.64 9.47 -6.58
C MET A 202 -6.16 9.24 -6.53
N ILE A 203 -6.85 9.85 -5.56
CA ILE A 203 -8.31 9.73 -5.43
C ILE A 203 -8.98 10.25 -6.70
N ALA A 204 -8.51 11.37 -7.26
CA ALA A 204 -9.03 11.94 -8.50
C ALA A 204 -8.85 11.02 -9.73
N ARG A 205 -7.99 9.99 -9.67
CA ARG A 205 -7.83 8.98 -10.74
C ARG A 205 -8.85 7.84 -10.67
N SER A 206 -9.64 7.74 -9.59
CA SER A 206 -10.82 6.86 -9.53
C SER A 206 -12.10 7.65 -9.81
N PRO A 207 -12.71 7.52 -11.01
CA PRO A 207 -13.95 8.22 -11.32
C PRO A 207 -15.14 7.78 -10.44
N LEU A 208 -15.08 6.59 -9.82
CA LEU A 208 -16.17 6.08 -8.99
C LEU A 208 -16.16 6.65 -7.57
N THR A 209 -15.04 7.21 -7.11
CA THR A 209 -15.01 8.01 -5.87
C THR A 209 -15.74 9.36 -5.98
N GLN A 210 -16.11 9.78 -7.19
CA GLN A 210 -16.84 11.03 -7.46
C GLN A 210 -18.37 10.84 -7.54
N ILE A 211 -18.85 9.58 -7.55
CA ILE A 211 -20.28 9.23 -7.67
C ILE A 211 -20.87 8.81 -6.31
N ALA A 212 -20.03 8.57 -5.30
CA ALA A 212 -20.42 8.15 -3.96
C ALA A 212 -20.56 9.34 -2.99
#